data_AF-T0QB65-F1
#
_entry.id   AF-T0QB65-F1
#
_cell.length_a   1.000
_cell.length_b   1.000
_cell.length_c   1.000
_cell.angle_alpha   90.00
_cell.angle_beta   90.00
_cell.angle_gamma   90.00
#
_symmetry.space_group_name_H-M   'P 1'
#
loop_
_entity.id
_entity.type
_entity.pdbx_description
1 polymer ?
#
loop_
_entity_poly.entity_id
_entity_poly.type
_entity_poly.pdbx_seq_one_letter_code
_entity_poly.pdbx_strand_id
1 'polypeptide(L)'
;MTDQRVALHVYDLSRGLARQMSASLLGMHIDGVWHTGVCVYGLEYFYGGGIQAVPPAQVAETYGTPYQVVELGTTQVDQADFTSFLQEIQSRFTAATYNLLSNNCNNFSNEVANFLVGSNIPQHILDLPQQVLSTPMGAMFRPMFEDMQGRMAESIQSHHNPSPIAAPVSRTALPPTKTLASYAQTYISCLPELHVERIAGRLDALKALSPDETSAIQRLMHFATSKDTTQLVPSDSAFWWSLVANAFGAQTPAATFTALCLLRIVLLADIRSPGVVVDTMLMSPVIDQLLQQTQTTLDGPHRILLLSVLLNGLEAPASKAQFAEHLGVWLAFVWGTWQGPATSHSQAEMAACFVLNVCRDIRPSTADYDMIQFALVGGCAEVLDVHASQGALETTATIVERIVAGLGLLLQKDVGARSLAAEVGLVHVLTRLRPKTTALDFHSVLGEVLALI
;
A
#
# COMPACT_ATOMS: atom_id res chain seq x y z
N MET A 1 -32.72 -21.63 8.82
CA MET A 1 -31.26 -21.72 8.63
C MET A 1 -31.04 -22.10 7.18
N THR A 2 -30.24 -21.35 6.44
CA THR A 2 -29.97 -21.59 5.01
C THR A 2 -28.63 -22.31 4.91
N ASP A 3 -28.64 -23.58 4.50
CA ASP A 3 -27.41 -24.35 4.25
C ASP A 3 -26.47 -23.57 3.33
N GLN A 4 -25.23 -23.34 3.78
CA GLN A 4 -24.20 -22.64 3.00
C GLN A 4 -23.27 -23.65 2.35
N ARG A 5 -22.95 -23.47 1.07
CA ARG A 5 -22.00 -24.33 0.36
C ARG A 5 -20.58 -24.05 0.85
N VAL A 6 -19.81 -25.11 1.04
CA VAL A 6 -18.41 -25.08 1.44
C VAL A 6 -17.58 -25.77 0.37
N ALA A 7 -16.60 -25.05 -0.19
CA ALA A 7 -15.68 -25.58 -1.19
C ALA A 7 -14.23 -25.31 -0.78
N LEU A 8 -13.31 -26.16 -1.23
CA LEU A 8 -11.88 -25.95 -1.14
C LEU A 8 -11.36 -25.48 -2.49
N HIS A 9 -10.76 -24.32 -2.54
CA HIS A 9 -9.96 -23.90 -3.68
C HIS A 9 -8.54 -24.42 -3.51
N VAL A 10 -8.01 -25.05 -4.55
CA VAL A 10 -6.66 -25.62 -4.59
C VAL A 10 -5.89 -24.92 -5.69
N TYR A 11 -4.75 -24.33 -5.36
CA TYR A 11 -3.86 -23.62 -6.27
C TYR A 11 -2.51 -24.35 -6.35
N ASP A 12 -1.93 -24.40 -7.55
CA ASP A 12 -0.56 -24.87 -7.75
C ASP A 12 0.42 -23.68 -7.79
N LEU A 13 1.15 -23.48 -6.71
CA LEU A 13 2.17 -22.42 -6.59
C LEU A 13 3.31 -22.57 -7.60
N SER A 14 3.54 -23.78 -8.12
CA SER A 14 4.56 -24.03 -9.14
C SER A 14 4.08 -23.71 -10.56
N ARG A 15 2.79 -23.45 -10.76
CA ARG A 15 2.16 -23.17 -12.06
C ARG A 15 2.50 -24.24 -13.11
N GLY A 16 2.46 -25.51 -12.73
CA GLY A 16 2.73 -26.67 -13.57
C GLY A 16 4.20 -27.11 -13.62
N LEU A 17 5.13 -26.34 -13.06
CA LEU A 17 6.56 -26.69 -13.05
C LEU A 17 6.85 -27.91 -12.18
N ALA A 18 6.17 -28.07 -11.03
CA ALA A 18 6.34 -29.23 -10.17
C ALA A 18 5.98 -30.53 -10.93
N ARG A 19 4.88 -30.52 -11.67
CA ARG A 19 4.48 -31.67 -12.52
C ARG A 19 5.53 -32.02 -13.56
N GLN A 20 6.19 -31.03 -14.15
CA GLN A 20 7.19 -31.26 -15.20
C GLN A 20 8.56 -31.72 -14.65
N MET A 21 8.97 -31.21 -13.49
CA MET A 21 10.37 -31.31 -13.02
C MET A 21 10.54 -32.18 -11.77
N SER A 22 9.48 -32.52 -11.05
CA SER A 22 9.55 -33.23 -9.78
C SER A 22 10.26 -34.58 -9.87
N ALA A 23 10.00 -35.36 -10.92
CA ALA A 23 10.60 -36.69 -11.07
C ALA A 23 12.13 -36.64 -11.15
N SER A 24 12.69 -35.63 -11.82
CA SER A 24 14.15 -35.47 -11.95
C SER A 24 14.79 -34.80 -10.73
N LEU A 25 14.08 -33.91 -10.04
CA LEU A 25 14.60 -33.16 -8.89
C LEU A 25 14.41 -33.89 -7.55
N LEU A 26 13.26 -34.52 -7.34
CA LEU A 26 12.86 -35.15 -6.08
C LEU A 26 12.91 -36.69 -6.15
N GLY A 27 13.09 -37.27 -7.33
CA GLY A 27 12.99 -38.72 -7.53
C GLY A 27 11.56 -39.25 -7.39
N MET A 28 10.56 -38.36 -7.34
CA MET A 28 9.15 -38.69 -7.26
C MET A 28 8.33 -37.71 -8.11
N HIS A 29 7.23 -38.17 -8.68
CA HIS A 29 6.31 -37.28 -9.38
C HIS A 29 5.35 -36.63 -8.37
N ILE A 30 5.26 -35.30 -8.42
CA ILE A 30 4.22 -34.52 -7.71
C ILE A 30 3.47 -33.65 -8.71
N ASP A 31 2.15 -33.59 -8.59
CA ASP A 31 1.29 -32.88 -9.54
C ASP A 31 1.29 -31.35 -9.35
N GLY A 32 1.73 -30.86 -8.20
CA GLY A 32 1.74 -29.44 -7.86
C GLY A 32 2.33 -29.14 -6.48
N VAL A 33 2.51 -27.86 -6.20
CA VAL A 33 2.82 -27.35 -4.85
C VAL A 33 1.58 -26.64 -4.34
N TRP A 34 0.84 -27.32 -3.45
CA TRP A 34 -0.52 -26.91 -3.11
C TRP A 34 -0.58 -25.75 -2.11
N HIS A 35 -1.32 -24.71 -2.50
CA HIS A 35 -1.92 -23.74 -1.60
C HIS A 35 -3.44 -23.94 -1.59
N THR A 36 -4.07 -23.83 -0.42
CA THR A 36 -5.53 -24.01 -0.32
C THR A 36 -6.20 -22.91 0.50
N GLY A 37 -7.45 -22.62 0.12
CA GLY A 37 -8.38 -21.77 0.85
C GLY A 37 -9.78 -22.38 0.89
N VAL A 38 -10.52 -22.15 1.98
CA VAL A 38 -11.90 -22.62 2.14
C VAL A 38 -12.87 -21.50 1.77
N CYS A 39 -13.73 -21.75 0.79
CA CYS A 39 -14.75 -20.82 0.34
C CYS A 39 -16.10 -21.10 1.00
N VAL A 40 -16.59 -20.12 1.76
CA VAL A 40 -17.89 -20.15 2.44
C VAL A 40 -18.34 -18.71 2.75
N TYR A 41 -19.65 -18.45 2.83
CA TYR A 41 -20.21 -17.11 3.12
C TYR A 41 -19.72 -16.00 2.15
N GLY A 42 -19.40 -16.35 0.91
CA GLY A 42 -18.92 -15.41 -0.12
C GLY A 42 -17.46 -14.96 0.02
N LEU A 43 -16.72 -15.54 0.97
CA LEU A 43 -15.30 -15.27 1.18
C LEU A 43 -14.49 -16.56 1.05
N GLU A 44 -13.21 -16.40 0.78
CA GLU A 44 -12.19 -17.43 0.84
C GLU A 44 -11.28 -17.18 2.04
N TYR A 45 -11.15 -18.21 2.88
CA TYR A 45 -10.38 -18.19 4.12
C TYR A 45 -9.12 -19.04 3.94
N PHE A 46 -7.96 -18.46 4.19
CA PHE A 46 -6.68 -19.17 4.12
C PHE A 46 -5.68 -18.60 5.12
N TYR A 47 -4.57 -19.31 5.33
CA TYR A 47 -3.50 -18.89 6.21
C TYR A 47 -2.27 -18.44 5.42
N GLY A 48 -1.90 -17.16 5.57
CA GLY A 48 -0.79 -16.51 4.87
C GLY A 48 -0.02 -15.53 5.74
N GLY A 49 0.27 -15.91 6.99
CA GLY A 49 0.88 -15.02 8.00
C GLY A 49 -0.08 -14.46 9.06
N GLY A 50 -1.32 -14.88 8.95
CA GLY A 50 -2.49 -14.53 9.73
C GLY A 50 -3.68 -15.18 9.03
N ILE A 51 -4.80 -15.35 9.73
CA ILE A 51 -6.04 -15.79 9.07
C ILE A 51 -6.48 -14.68 8.11
N GLN A 52 -6.58 -15.02 6.84
CA GLN A 52 -7.07 -14.15 5.77
C GLN A 52 -8.53 -14.48 5.49
N ALA A 53 -9.32 -13.46 5.16
CA ALA A 53 -10.70 -13.61 4.72
C ALA A 53 -10.99 -12.57 3.64
N VAL A 54 -10.98 -12.98 2.39
CA VAL A 54 -11.12 -12.08 1.22
C VAL A 54 -11.98 -12.75 0.15
N PRO A 55 -12.59 -11.99 -0.79
CA PRO A 55 -13.34 -12.60 -1.89
C PRO A 55 -12.46 -13.55 -2.72
N PRO A 56 -12.98 -14.70 -3.21
CA PRO A 56 -12.19 -15.65 -4.01
C PRO A 56 -11.53 -15.04 -5.26
N ALA A 57 -12.15 -14.01 -5.85
CA ALA A 57 -11.58 -13.26 -6.96
C ALA A 57 -10.24 -12.60 -6.59
N GLN A 58 -10.13 -12.04 -5.38
CA GLN A 58 -8.92 -11.41 -4.89
C GLN A 58 -7.80 -12.44 -4.62
N VAL A 59 -8.17 -13.65 -4.17
CA VAL A 59 -7.20 -14.76 -4.03
C VAL A 59 -6.66 -15.17 -5.41
N ALA A 60 -7.53 -15.22 -6.41
CA ALA A 60 -7.15 -15.56 -7.79
C ALA A 60 -6.22 -14.53 -8.44
N GLU A 61 -6.24 -13.25 -8.02
CA GLU A 61 -5.27 -12.23 -8.45
C GLU A 61 -3.83 -12.57 -8.02
N THR A 62 -3.67 -13.24 -6.87
CA THR A 62 -2.36 -13.61 -6.32
C THR A 62 -1.91 -14.98 -6.83
N TYR A 63 -2.79 -15.98 -6.76
CA TYR A 63 -2.45 -17.39 -7.00
C TYR A 63 -2.88 -17.91 -8.38
N GLY A 64 -3.60 -17.10 -9.17
CA GLY A 64 -4.22 -17.50 -10.43
C GLY A 64 -5.54 -18.23 -10.23
N THR A 65 -6.15 -18.73 -11.30
CA THR A 65 -7.37 -19.57 -11.19
C THR A 65 -7.06 -20.83 -10.38
N PRO A 66 -7.95 -21.28 -9.48
CA PRO A 66 -7.78 -22.56 -8.80
C PRO A 66 -7.49 -23.68 -9.80
N TYR A 67 -6.42 -24.43 -9.54
CA TYR A 67 -6.13 -25.68 -10.25
C TYR A 67 -7.29 -26.65 -10.12
N GLN A 68 -7.90 -26.69 -8.93
CA GLN A 68 -9.06 -27.51 -8.64
C GLN A 68 -9.98 -26.81 -7.62
N VAL A 69 -11.29 -26.96 -7.80
CA VAL A 69 -12.30 -26.63 -6.79
C VAL A 69 -12.90 -27.94 -6.30
N VAL A 70 -12.77 -28.22 -5.01
CA VAL A 70 -13.29 -29.44 -4.37
C VAL A 70 -14.50 -29.06 -3.53
N GLU A 71 -15.68 -29.57 -3.88
CA GLU A 71 -16.88 -29.40 -3.05
C GLU A 71 -16.73 -30.22 -1.77
N LEU A 72 -16.72 -29.55 -0.62
CA LEU A 72 -16.58 -30.21 0.68
C LEU A 72 -17.94 -30.56 1.29
N GLY A 73 -19.00 -29.80 0.92
CA GLY A 73 -20.37 -30.07 1.33
C GLY A 73 -21.14 -28.79 1.63
N THR A 74 -22.02 -28.87 2.62
CA THR A 74 -22.83 -27.74 3.09
C THR A 74 -22.79 -27.66 4.61
N THR A 75 -22.81 -26.45 5.15
CA THR A 75 -22.77 -26.19 6.59
C THR A 75 -24.02 -25.47 7.06
N GLN A 76 -24.43 -25.77 8.30
CA GLN A 76 -25.47 -25.06 9.04
C GLN A 76 -24.91 -24.12 10.10
N VAL A 77 -23.58 -24.12 10.28
CA VAL A 77 -22.90 -23.14 11.12
C VAL A 77 -23.23 -21.77 10.57
N ASP A 78 -23.58 -20.82 11.44
CA ASP A 78 -23.81 -19.46 10.98
C ASP A 78 -22.47 -18.70 10.87
N GLN A 79 -22.47 -17.60 10.13
CA GLN A 79 -21.24 -16.85 9.92
C GLN A 79 -20.68 -16.26 11.23
N ALA A 80 -21.51 -15.99 12.24
CA ALA A 80 -21.08 -15.43 13.52
C ALA A 80 -20.36 -16.48 14.39
N ASP A 81 -20.88 -17.70 14.43
CA ASP A 81 -20.26 -18.85 15.08
C ASP A 81 -18.94 -19.19 14.39
N PHE A 82 -18.91 -19.15 13.06
CA PHE A 82 -17.67 -19.36 12.31
C PHE A 82 -16.63 -18.26 12.58
N THR A 83 -17.07 -17.00 12.65
CA THR A 83 -16.24 -15.85 13.03
C THR A 83 -15.63 -16.04 14.43
N SER A 84 -16.44 -16.51 15.39
CA SER A 84 -16.00 -16.77 16.76
C SER A 84 -14.99 -17.93 16.82
N PHE A 85 -15.23 -18.99 16.07
CA PHE A 85 -14.26 -20.09 15.90
C PHE A 85 -12.94 -19.60 15.31
N LEU A 86 -12.97 -18.79 14.26
CA LEU A 86 -11.75 -18.23 13.67
C LEU A 86 -10.98 -17.37 14.69
N GLN A 87 -11.67 -16.62 15.55
CA GLN A 87 -11.03 -15.83 16.63
C GLN A 87 -10.37 -16.73 17.68
N GLU A 88 -11.02 -17.82 18.07
CA GLU A 88 -10.48 -18.80 19.01
C GLU A 88 -9.17 -19.41 18.51
N ILE A 89 -9.12 -19.78 17.23
CA ILE A 89 -7.96 -20.44 16.63
C ILE A 89 -6.88 -19.46 16.16
N GLN A 90 -7.16 -18.16 16.06
CA GLN A 90 -6.29 -17.14 15.48
C GLN A 90 -4.88 -17.14 16.08
N SER A 91 -4.75 -17.38 17.39
CA SER A 91 -3.47 -17.44 18.10
C SER A 91 -2.54 -18.57 17.63
N ARG A 92 -3.07 -19.62 17.00
CA ARG A 92 -2.30 -20.73 16.41
C ARG A 92 -1.89 -20.47 14.96
N PHE A 93 -2.50 -19.48 14.31
CA PHE A 93 -2.31 -19.13 12.90
C PHE A 93 -1.80 -17.68 12.75
N THR A 94 -0.63 -17.40 13.34
CA THR A 94 0.05 -16.09 13.29
C THR A 94 1.25 -16.13 12.35
N ALA A 95 1.84 -14.98 12.03
CA ALA A 95 3.12 -14.92 11.32
C ALA A 95 4.21 -15.76 11.99
N ALA A 96 4.29 -15.70 13.32
CA ALA A 96 5.31 -16.39 14.11
C ALA A 96 5.11 -17.91 14.16
N THR A 97 3.87 -18.39 14.04
CA THR A 97 3.57 -19.83 14.08
C THR A 97 3.55 -20.48 12.70
N TYR A 98 3.80 -19.72 11.61
CA TYR A 98 3.75 -20.25 10.26
C TYR A 98 4.91 -21.22 10.01
N ASN A 99 4.58 -22.43 9.58
CA ASN A 99 5.54 -23.47 9.25
C ASN A 99 5.17 -24.15 7.94
N LEU A 100 6.06 -24.09 6.95
CA LEU A 100 5.84 -24.65 5.61
C LEU A 100 5.48 -26.14 5.62
N LEU A 101 5.96 -26.89 6.61
CA LEU A 101 5.82 -28.34 6.68
C LEU A 101 4.69 -28.80 7.59
N SER A 102 4.48 -28.13 8.72
CA SER A 102 3.60 -28.62 9.80
C SER A 102 2.48 -27.67 10.23
N ASN A 103 2.51 -26.40 9.80
CA ASN A 103 1.48 -25.42 10.13
C ASN A 103 1.37 -24.36 9.03
N ASN A 104 0.76 -24.74 7.92
CA ASN A 104 0.60 -23.91 6.72
C ASN A 104 -0.88 -23.75 6.33
N CYS A 105 -1.14 -23.13 5.18
CA CYS A 105 -2.48 -22.97 4.60
C CYS A 105 -3.31 -24.27 4.53
N ASN A 106 -2.68 -25.41 4.26
CA ASN A 106 -3.37 -26.69 4.13
C ASN A 106 -3.81 -27.23 5.50
N ASN A 107 -3.00 -27.05 6.55
CA ASN A 107 -3.38 -27.41 7.92
C ASN A 107 -4.56 -26.55 8.40
N PHE A 108 -4.50 -25.25 8.14
CA PHE A 108 -5.60 -24.32 8.43
C PHE A 108 -6.89 -24.73 7.70
N SER A 109 -6.82 -24.93 6.38
CA SER A 109 -7.96 -25.32 5.56
C SER A 109 -8.57 -26.65 6.02
N ASN A 110 -7.75 -27.60 6.48
CA ASN A 110 -8.23 -28.85 7.05
C ASN A 110 -9.03 -28.65 8.33
N GLU A 111 -8.55 -27.79 9.24
CA GLU A 111 -9.21 -27.52 10.49
C GLU A 111 -10.53 -26.76 10.29
N VAL A 112 -10.54 -25.78 9.39
CA VAL A 112 -11.75 -25.06 8.98
C VAL A 112 -12.76 -25.99 8.30
N ALA A 113 -12.32 -26.87 7.40
CA ALA A 113 -13.19 -27.85 6.76
C ALA A 113 -13.83 -28.80 7.79
N ASN A 114 -13.04 -29.28 8.75
CA ASN A 114 -13.53 -30.15 9.81
C ASN A 114 -14.60 -29.46 10.67
N PHE A 115 -14.36 -28.20 11.05
CA PHE A 115 -15.33 -27.41 11.82
C PHE A 115 -16.63 -27.16 11.04
N LEU A 116 -16.54 -26.78 9.76
CA LEU A 116 -17.71 -26.41 8.96
C LEU A 116 -18.55 -27.60 8.50
N VAL A 117 -17.92 -28.70 8.08
CA VAL A 117 -18.60 -29.83 7.42
C VAL A 117 -18.26 -31.20 8.01
N GLY A 118 -17.43 -31.27 9.05
CA GLY A 118 -17.08 -32.54 9.71
C GLY A 118 -16.14 -33.44 8.89
N SER A 119 -15.56 -32.93 7.80
CA SER A 119 -14.68 -33.69 6.90
C SER A 119 -13.35 -32.97 6.69
N ASN A 120 -12.30 -33.76 6.48
CA ASN A 120 -10.97 -33.26 6.17
C ASN A 120 -10.84 -32.86 4.68
N ILE A 121 -9.83 -32.04 4.36
CA ILE A 121 -9.44 -31.80 2.96
C ILE A 121 -8.77 -33.04 2.36
N PRO A 122 -8.62 -33.15 1.02
CA PRO A 122 -8.00 -34.30 0.38
C PRO A 122 -6.61 -34.63 0.96
N GLN A 123 -6.43 -35.88 1.40
CA GLN A 123 -5.24 -36.30 2.15
C GLN A 123 -3.92 -36.07 1.40
N HIS A 124 -3.91 -36.23 0.08
CA HIS A 124 -2.72 -36.00 -0.75
C HIS A 124 -2.19 -34.56 -0.69
N ILE A 125 -3.04 -33.58 -0.33
CA ILE A 125 -2.63 -32.19 -0.11
C ILE A 125 -1.89 -32.05 1.22
N LEU A 126 -2.41 -32.69 2.27
CA LEU A 126 -1.82 -32.67 3.61
C LEU A 126 -0.52 -33.47 3.70
N ASP A 127 -0.43 -34.59 2.99
CA ASP A 127 0.72 -35.49 3.03
C ASP A 127 1.89 -35.00 2.17
N LEU A 128 1.67 -34.06 1.24
CA LEU A 128 2.68 -33.63 0.26
C LEU A 128 4.02 -33.23 0.90
N PRO A 129 4.09 -32.41 1.97
CA PRO A 129 5.36 -32.06 2.60
C PRO A 129 6.12 -33.28 3.14
N GLN A 130 5.41 -34.21 3.78
CA GLN A 130 6.03 -35.43 4.33
C GLN A 130 6.48 -36.39 3.23
N GLN A 131 5.68 -36.54 2.16
CA GLN A 131 6.04 -37.35 1.01
C GLN A 131 7.34 -36.84 0.36
N VAL A 132 7.45 -35.53 0.13
CA VAL A 132 8.67 -34.91 -0.41
C VAL A 132 9.87 -35.18 0.50
N LEU A 133 9.75 -34.92 1.81
CA LEU A 133 10.84 -35.12 2.77
C LEU A 133 11.24 -36.60 2.98
N SER A 134 10.34 -37.54 2.68
CA SER A 134 10.63 -38.97 2.76
C SER A 134 11.53 -39.49 1.62
N THR A 135 11.73 -38.69 0.56
CA THR A 135 12.65 -39.05 -0.53
C THR A 135 14.10 -38.69 -0.18
N PRO A 136 15.11 -39.44 -0.68
CA PRO A 136 16.52 -39.11 -0.44
C PRO A 136 16.90 -37.70 -0.91
N MET A 137 16.33 -37.26 -2.04
CA MET A 137 16.56 -35.92 -2.58
C MET A 137 15.82 -34.84 -1.77
N GLY A 138 14.56 -35.06 -1.41
CA GLY A 138 13.79 -34.10 -0.61
C GLY A 138 14.34 -33.89 0.80
N ALA A 139 14.91 -34.93 1.42
CA ALA A 139 15.64 -34.80 2.68
C ALA A 139 16.86 -33.85 2.57
N MET A 140 17.54 -33.85 1.42
CA MET A 140 18.66 -32.93 1.14
C MET A 140 18.21 -31.48 0.91
N PHE A 141 16.98 -31.26 0.43
CA PHE A 141 16.41 -29.92 0.25
C PHE A 141 15.82 -29.31 1.53
N ARG A 142 15.82 -30.04 2.66
CA ARG A 142 15.29 -29.56 3.94
C ARG A 142 15.85 -28.19 4.38
N PRO A 143 17.17 -27.93 4.32
CA PRO A 143 17.71 -26.61 4.66
C PRO A 143 17.20 -25.48 3.74
N MET A 144 16.92 -25.80 2.47
CA MET A 144 16.36 -24.84 1.52
C MET A 144 14.89 -24.52 1.83
N PHE A 145 14.10 -25.51 2.26
CA PHE A 145 12.73 -25.27 2.73
C PHE A 145 12.71 -24.46 4.03
N GLU A 146 13.65 -24.70 4.94
CA GLU A 146 13.81 -23.93 6.17
C GLU A 146 14.26 -22.48 5.89
N ASP A 147 15.17 -22.26 4.93
CA ASP A 147 15.54 -20.92 4.45
C ASP A 147 14.35 -20.21 3.78
N MET A 148 13.61 -20.91 2.93
CA MET A 148 12.38 -20.39 2.31
C MET A 148 11.33 -20.03 3.35
N GLN A 149 11.20 -20.82 4.43
CA GLN A 149 10.35 -20.51 5.57
C GLN A 149 10.83 -19.25 6.29
N GLY A 150 12.14 -19.09 6.52
CA GLY A 150 12.72 -17.89 7.11
C GLY A 150 12.41 -16.64 6.28
N ARG A 151 12.61 -16.71 4.96
CA ARG A 151 12.33 -15.62 4.02
C ARG A 151 10.82 -15.32 3.92
N MET A 152 9.97 -16.35 3.98
CA MET A 152 8.52 -16.16 4.04
C MET A 152 8.08 -15.54 5.37
N ALA A 153 8.66 -15.94 6.49
CA ALA A 153 8.41 -15.33 7.79
C ALA A 153 8.84 -13.84 7.78
N GLU A 154 9.94 -13.48 7.13
CA GLU A 154 10.38 -12.10 6.93
C GLU A 154 9.47 -11.31 5.97
N SER A 155 8.98 -11.92 4.88
CA SER A 155 8.02 -11.28 3.97
C SER A 155 6.65 -11.08 4.61
N ILE A 156 6.25 -12.02 5.47
CA ILE A 156 5.01 -11.96 6.25
C ILE A 156 5.13 -10.94 7.39
N GLN A 157 6.29 -10.83 8.06
CA GLN A 157 6.52 -9.82 9.10
C GLN A 157 6.67 -8.39 8.54
N SER A 158 7.04 -8.25 7.27
CA SER A 158 7.08 -6.96 6.55
C SER A 158 5.75 -6.56 5.90
N HIS A 159 4.72 -7.41 6.01
CA HIS A 159 3.33 -7.10 5.69
C HIS A 159 2.51 -7.17 6.98
N HIS A 160 2.30 -6.04 7.64
CA HIS A 160 1.40 -5.98 8.80
C HIS A 160 0.02 -6.58 8.42
N ASN A 161 -0.30 -7.68 9.10
CA ASN A 161 -1.56 -8.40 9.29
C ASN A 161 -2.83 -7.67 8.78
N PRO A 162 -3.77 -8.34 8.06
CA PRO A 162 -5.13 -7.85 7.97
C PRO A 162 -5.71 -7.73 9.37
N SER A 163 -6.57 -6.73 9.54
CA SER A 163 -7.30 -6.43 10.77
C SER A 163 -7.86 -7.69 11.44
N PRO A 164 -7.88 -7.75 12.79
CA PRO A 164 -8.52 -8.83 13.53
C PRO A 164 -9.97 -9.01 13.06
N ILE A 165 -10.41 -10.27 13.06
CA ILE A 165 -11.73 -10.73 12.64
C ILE A 165 -12.81 -9.75 13.14
N ALA A 166 -13.38 -8.98 12.22
CA ALA A 166 -14.45 -8.05 12.50
C ALA A 166 -15.72 -8.82 12.91
N ALA A 167 -16.38 -8.34 13.95
CA ALA A 167 -17.63 -8.85 14.49
C ALA A 167 -18.73 -9.02 13.40
N PRO A 168 -19.73 -9.91 13.60
CA PRO A 168 -20.56 -10.43 12.52
C PRO A 168 -21.36 -9.33 11.84
N VAL A 169 -21.13 -9.17 10.55
CA VAL A 169 -21.87 -8.25 9.69
C VAL A 169 -23.18 -8.93 9.29
N SER A 170 -24.29 -8.43 9.84
CA SER A 170 -25.64 -8.74 9.38
C SER A 170 -25.76 -8.49 7.86
N ARG A 171 -26.48 -9.38 7.18
CA ARG A 171 -26.81 -9.38 5.73
C ARG A 171 -26.67 -7.99 5.05
N THR A 172 -25.73 -7.93 4.11
CA THR A 172 -25.68 -7.02 2.95
C THR A 172 -26.04 -5.55 3.20
N ALA A 173 -25.04 -4.77 3.62
CA ALA A 173 -24.85 -3.45 3.04
C ALA A 173 -23.75 -3.59 1.99
N LEU A 174 -23.95 -3.01 0.80
CA LEU A 174 -22.83 -2.71 -0.12
C LEU A 174 -21.70 -2.05 0.70
N PRO A 175 -20.40 -2.24 0.35
CA PRO A 175 -19.34 -1.43 0.95
C PRO A 175 -19.81 0.03 0.90
N PRO A 176 -19.70 0.79 2.01
CA PRO A 176 -20.29 2.12 2.11
C PRO A 176 -19.82 2.92 0.90
N THR A 177 -20.78 3.26 0.05
CA THR A 177 -20.48 3.86 -1.23
C THR A 177 -19.77 5.18 -0.96
N LYS A 178 -18.51 5.28 -1.42
CA LYS A 178 -17.72 6.49 -1.23
C LYS A 178 -18.32 7.59 -2.10
N THR A 179 -18.40 8.78 -1.53
CA THR A 179 -18.80 10.02 -2.22
C THR A 179 -17.62 10.98 -2.21
N LEU A 180 -17.70 12.13 -2.90
CA LEU A 180 -16.63 13.13 -2.80
C LEU A 180 -16.37 13.60 -1.35
N ALA A 181 -17.41 13.60 -0.51
CA ALA A 181 -17.29 13.92 0.92
C ALA A 181 -16.41 12.91 1.70
N SER A 182 -16.27 11.68 1.22
CA SER A 182 -15.40 10.66 1.82
C SER A 182 -13.91 11.04 1.77
N TYR A 183 -13.53 12.01 0.92
CA TYR A 183 -12.14 12.44 0.71
C TYR A 183 -11.85 13.82 1.33
N ALA A 184 -12.62 14.21 2.34
CA ALA A 184 -12.41 15.46 3.07
C ALA A 184 -11.08 15.49 3.85
N GLN A 185 -10.54 14.32 4.23
CA GLN A 185 -9.29 14.22 4.98
C GLN A 185 -8.05 14.24 4.08
N THR A 186 -6.93 14.65 4.66
CA THR A 186 -5.66 14.75 3.96
C THR A 186 -4.89 13.45 3.99
N TYR A 187 -4.29 13.09 2.86
CA TYR A 187 -3.34 11.99 2.82
C TYR A 187 -2.00 12.49 3.32
N ILE A 188 -1.45 11.82 4.31
CA ILE A 188 -0.12 12.13 4.84
C ILE A 188 0.72 10.87 4.66
N SER A 189 1.89 11.01 4.06
CA SER A 189 2.84 9.92 3.98
C SER A 189 3.29 9.60 5.40
N CYS A 190 2.88 8.44 5.88
CA CYS A 190 3.15 7.98 7.23
C CYS A 190 4.61 7.51 7.36
N LEU A 191 5.03 7.36 8.62
CA LEU A 191 6.36 6.85 8.98
C LEU A 191 6.51 5.46 8.38
N PRO A 192 7.55 5.17 7.59
CA PRO A 192 7.89 3.79 7.38
C PRO A 192 8.41 3.25 8.72
N GLU A 193 8.01 2.03 9.05
CA GLU A 193 8.57 1.23 10.15
C GLU A 193 10.08 0.96 9.99
N LEU A 194 10.71 1.53 8.95
CA LEU A 194 12.12 1.37 8.62
C LEU A 194 13.03 2.16 9.57
N HIS A 195 13.80 1.41 10.36
CA HIS A 195 15.18 1.69 10.78
C HIS A 195 15.53 3.17 11.03
N VAL A 196 14.71 3.83 11.83
CA VAL A 196 14.91 5.17 12.38
C VAL A 196 16.32 5.29 13.00
N GLU A 197 16.80 4.22 13.65
CA GLU A 197 18.16 4.10 14.17
C GLU A 197 19.26 4.12 13.09
N ARG A 198 19.01 3.53 11.91
CA ARG A 198 19.98 3.58 10.79
C ARG A 198 20.05 4.99 10.18
N ILE A 199 18.96 5.76 10.20
CA ILE A 199 18.98 7.16 9.79
C ILE A 199 19.90 7.94 10.74
N ALA A 200 19.70 7.79 12.05
CA ALA A 200 20.55 8.42 13.07
C ALA A 200 22.03 8.02 12.91
N GLY A 201 22.33 6.72 12.75
CA GLY A 201 23.70 6.25 12.55
C GLY A 201 24.35 6.76 11.26
N ARG A 202 23.58 6.92 10.17
CA ARG A 202 24.08 7.53 8.93
C ARG A 202 24.34 9.02 9.08
N LEU A 203 23.48 9.75 9.80
CA LEU A 203 23.69 11.17 10.08
C LEU A 203 24.95 11.39 10.93
N ASP A 204 25.18 10.52 11.92
CA ASP A 204 26.39 10.54 12.73
C ASP A 204 27.64 10.25 11.92
N ALA A 205 27.60 9.23 11.06
CA ALA A 205 28.70 8.94 10.13
C ALA A 205 28.98 10.07 9.12
N LEU A 206 27.99 10.90 8.79
CA LEU A 206 28.13 11.99 7.83
C LEU A 206 28.80 13.24 8.43
N LYS A 207 28.51 13.62 9.68
CA LYS A 207 29.01 14.88 10.25
C LYS A 207 29.43 14.88 11.72
N ALA A 208 29.43 13.72 12.39
CA ALA A 208 29.67 13.56 13.83
C ALA A 208 28.77 14.45 14.70
N LEU A 209 27.68 13.88 15.23
CA LEU A 209 26.65 14.66 15.91
C LEU A 209 27.13 15.21 17.26
N SER A 210 26.76 16.45 17.55
CA SER A 210 26.87 16.98 18.91
C SER A 210 25.89 16.28 19.87
N PRO A 211 26.10 16.37 21.20
CA PRO A 211 25.17 15.81 22.19
C PRO A 211 23.74 16.36 22.07
N ASP A 212 23.62 17.65 21.74
CA ASP A 212 22.33 18.32 21.57
C ASP A 212 21.62 17.83 20.30
N GLU A 213 22.33 17.71 19.18
CA GLU A 213 21.78 17.15 17.94
C GLU A 213 21.38 15.69 18.11
N THR A 214 22.18 14.91 18.83
CA THR A 214 21.87 13.51 19.15
C THR A 214 20.57 13.42 19.95
N SER A 215 20.43 14.25 20.99
CA SER A 215 19.22 14.29 21.83
C SER A 215 17.99 14.75 21.03
N ALA A 216 18.15 15.75 20.16
CA ALA A 216 17.09 16.25 19.29
C ALA A 216 16.63 15.19 18.28
N ILE A 217 17.58 14.48 17.66
CA ILE A 217 17.25 13.34 16.78
C ILE A 217 16.54 12.26 17.59
N GLN A 218 17.06 11.85 18.75
CA GLN A 218 16.44 10.79 19.56
C GLN A 218 14.97 11.07 19.91
N ARG A 219 14.61 12.31 20.26
CA ARG A 219 13.21 12.70 20.49
C ARG A 219 12.36 12.61 19.22
N LEU A 220 12.89 13.10 18.09
CA LEU A 220 12.23 12.99 16.79
C LEU A 220 12.03 11.52 16.36
N MET A 221 13.04 10.67 16.63
CA MET A 221 13.03 9.24 16.35
C MET A 221 12.08 8.48 17.28
N HIS A 222 11.98 8.89 18.55
CA HIS A 222 10.98 8.36 19.47
C HIS A 222 9.56 8.69 19.00
N PHE A 223 9.31 9.92 18.56
CA PHE A 223 8.05 10.29 17.91
C PHE A 223 7.78 9.44 16.66
N ALA A 224 8.81 9.23 15.83
CA ALA A 224 8.70 8.41 14.62
C ALA A 224 8.35 6.93 14.87
N THR A 225 8.58 6.40 16.07
CA THR A 225 8.24 5.00 16.40
C THR A 225 6.98 4.90 17.25
N SER A 226 6.83 5.75 18.26
CA SER A 226 5.72 5.71 19.23
C SER A 226 4.49 6.51 18.79
N LYS A 227 4.65 7.45 17.85
CA LYS A 227 3.67 8.49 17.50
C LYS A 227 3.36 9.47 18.66
N ASP A 228 4.13 9.38 19.76
CA ASP A 228 4.01 10.28 20.91
C ASP A 228 4.65 11.63 20.60
N THR A 229 3.85 12.70 20.67
CA THR A 229 4.28 14.07 20.43
C THR A 229 4.78 14.77 21.69
N THR A 230 4.59 14.20 22.88
CA THR A 230 4.86 14.88 24.16
C THR A 230 6.33 15.20 24.39
N GLN A 231 7.23 14.42 23.77
CA GLN A 231 8.67 14.64 23.86
C GLN A 231 9.19 15.62 22.81
N LEU A 232 8.39 16.02 21.82
CA LEU A 232 8.84 16.98 20.82
C LEU A 232 8.92 18.38 21.43
N VAL A 233 10.06 19.05 21.27
CA VAL A 233 10.27 20.41 21.81
C VAL A 233 10.63 21.41 20.70
N PRO A 234 10.12 22.66 20.75
CA PRO A 234 10.35 23.62 19.67
C PRO A 234 11.82 23.96 19.39
N SER A 235 12.67 23.93 20.42
CA SER A 235 14.11 24.19 20.31
C SER A 235 14.83 23.21 19.39
N ASP A 236 14.25 22.03 19.13
CA ASP A 236 14.88 21.00 18.29
C ASP A 236 14.77 21.28 16.79
N SER A 237 13.80 22.11 16.40
CA SER A 237 13.49 22.40 14.98
C SER A 237 14.73 22.83 14.20
N ALA A 238 15.50 23.77 14.75
CA ALA A 238 16.70 24.30 14.10
C ALA A 238 17.77 23.20 13.87
N PHE A 239 17.94 22.28 14.82
CA PHE A 239 18.84 21.14 14.66
C PHE A 239 18.37 20.22 13.54
N TRP A 240 17.09 19.87 13.52
CA TRP A 240 16.54 18.96 12.50
C TRP A 240 16.70 19.52 11.09
N TRP A 241 16.32 20.77 10.84
CA TRP A 241 16.47 21.40 9.53
C TRP A 241 17.93 21.57 9.12
N SER A 242 18.83 21.90 10.08
CA SER A 242 20.27 21.94 9.83
C SER A 242 20.82 20.58 9.44
N LEU A 243 20.39 19.51 10.10
CA LEU A 243 20.80 18.15 9.75
C LEU A 243 20.33 17.73 8.36
N VAL A 244 19.09 18.07 7.98
CA VAL A 244 18.58 17.86 6.61
C VAL A 244 19.45 18.60 5.59
N ALA A 245 19.70 19.90 5.81
CA ALA A 245 20.50 20.72 4.90
C ALA A 245 21.94 20.18 4.75
N ASN A 246 22.58 19.79 5.85
CA ASN A 246 23.91 19.20 5.85
C ASN A 246 23.97 17.87 5.09
N ALA A 247 22.95 17.01 5.26
CA ALA A 247 22.88 15.74 4.55
C ALA A 247 22.71 15.93 3.03
N PHE A 248 21.92 16.93 2.58
CA PHE A 248 21.89 17.31 1.17
C PHE A 248 23.23 17.87 0.68
N GLY A 249 23.91 18.68 1.50
CA GLY A 249 25.21 19.28 1.18
C GLY A 249 26.32 18.28 0.88
N ALA A 250 26.20 17.03 1.33
CA ALA A 250 27.15 15.97 1.01
C ALA A 250 27.09 15.49 -0.46
N GLN A 251 26.01 15.83 -1.20
CA GLN A 251 25.89 15.59 -2.65
C GLN A 251 26.15 14.13 -3.08
N THR A 252 25.81 13.15 -2.23
CA THR A 252 25.87 11.71 -2.57
C THR A 252 24.47 11.08 -2.56
N PRO A 253 24.18 10.05 -3.39
CA PRO A 253 22.86 9.42 -3.42
C PRO A 253 22.39 8.88 -2.06
N ALA A 254 23.33 8.35 -1.25
CA ALA A 254 23.05 7.84 0.09
C ALA A 254 22.74 8.96 1.09
N ALA A 255 23.45 10.08 1.02
CA ALA A 255 23.19 11.24 1.86
C ALA A 255 21.87 11.92 1.48
N THR A 256 21.57 12.08 0.19
CA THR A 256 20.28 12.57 -0.31
C THR A 256 19.12 11.70 0.18
N PHE A 257 19.24 10.37 0.08
CA PHE A 257 18.22 9.46 0.62
C PHE A 257 18.01 9.64 2.12
N THR A 258 19.11 9.80 2.87
CA THR A 258 19.07 10.04 4.32
C THR A 258 18.42 11.38 4.66
N ALA A 259 18.74 12.43 3.89
CA ALA A 259 18.15 13.76 4.03
C ALA A 259 16.64 13.74 3.80
N LEU A 260 16.18 13.09 2.72
CA LEU A 260 14.76 12.95 2.40
C LEU A 260 14.01 12.12 3.46
N CYS A 261 14.63 11.07 3.99
CA CYS A 261 14.07 10.27 5.08
C CYS A 261 13.86 11.10 6.35
N LEU A 262 14.89 11.86 6.75
CA LEU A 262 14.81 12.74 7.92
C LEU A 262 13.76 13.84 7.70
N LEU A 263 13.80 14.51 6.55
CA LEU A 263 12.88 15.60 6.22
C LEU A 263 11.42 15.15 6.27
N ARG A 264 11.09 13.96 5.76
CA ARG A 264 9.72 13.44 5.85
C ARG A 264 9.25 13.31 7.32
N ILE A 265 10.14 12.92 8.25
CA ILE A 265 9.81 12.80 9.67
C ILE A 265 9.65 14.19 10.31
N VAL A 266 10.52 15.14 9.96
CA VAL A 266 10.42 16.55 10.42
C VAL A 266 9.09 17.17 10.00
N LEU A 267 8.70 17.01 8.74
CA LEU A 267 7.41 17.48 8.23
C LEU A 267 6.24 16.78 8.92
N LEU A 268 6.36 15.49 9.23
CA LEU A 268 5.31 14.78 9.96
C LEU A 268 5.19 15.27 11.42
N ALA A 269 6.29 15.62 12.07
CA ALA A 269 6.27 16.21 13.40
C ALA A 269 5.49 17.53 13.41
N ASP A 270 5.68 18.37 12.39
CA ASP A 270 4.91 19.61 12.22
C ASP A 270 3.41 19.33 11.98
N ILE A 271 3.07 18.36 11.12
CA ILE A 271 1.67 17.97 10.87
C ILE A 271 0.98 17.46 12.14
N ARG A 272 1.67 16.67 12.96
CA ARG A 272 1.09 16.00 14.13
C ARG A 272 1.18 16.82 15.41
N SER A 273 2.11 17.77 15.47
CA SER A 273 2.30 18.68 16.59
C SER A 273 2.58 20.10 16.10
N PRO A 274 1.57 20.79 15.51
CA PRO A 274 1.74 22.13 14.98
C PRO A 274 2.31 23.10 16.01
N GLY A 275 3.25 23.94 15.60
CA GLY A 275 3.92 24.90 16.49
C GLY A 275 5.16 24.35 17.22
N VAL A 276 5.50 23.06 17.05
CA VAL A 276 6.83 22.55 17.41
C VAL A 276 7.86 22.96 16.38
N VAL A 277 7.53 22.86 15.09
CA VAL A 277 8.44 23.30 14.02
C VAL A 277 8.18 24.77 13.74
N VAL A 278 8.88 25.65 14.47
CA VAL A 278 8.68 27.11 14.41
C VAL A 278 9.79 27.86 13.69
N ASP A 279 11.00 27.29 13.64
CA ASP A 279 12.14 27.90 12.95
C ASP A 279 12.40 27.17 11.64
N THR A 280 12.09 27.88 10.56
CA THR A 280 12.23 27.41 9.18
C THR A 280 13.22 28.24 8.37
N MET A 281 14.12 29.01 9.02
CA MET A 281 15.13 29.80 8.32
C MET A 281 16.00 28.97 7.35
N LEU A 282 16.14 27.66 7.63
CA LEU A 282 16.89 26.71 6.82
C LEU A 282 16.03 25.99 5.76
N MET A 283 14.75 26.36 5.59
CA MET A 283 13.84 25.70 4.65
C MET A 283 14.16 26.06 3.20
N SER A 284 14.47 27.32 2.89
CA SER A 284 14.77 27.75 1.51
C SER A 284 15.94 26.96 0.89
N PRO A 285 17.10 26.80 1.56
CA PRO A 285 18.17 25.94 1.04
C PRO A 285 17.75 24.48 0.85
N VAL A 286 16.86 23.95 1.69
CA VAL A 286 16.33 22.58 1.54
C VAL A 286 15.39 22.50 0.35
N ILE A 287 14.52 23.48 0.14
CA ILE A 287 13.63 23.57 -1.03
C ILE A 287 14.45 23.64 -2.32
N ASP A 288 15.52 24.43 -2.37
CA ASP A 288 16.42 24.50 -3.52
C ASP A 288 17.00 23.12 -3.87
N GLN A 289 17.38 22.34 -2.86
CA GLN A 289 17.86 20.97 -3.06
C GLN A 289 16.73 20.05 -3.57
N LEU A 290 15.52 20.16 -3.05
CA LEU A 290 14.36 19.40 -3.55
C LEU A 290 14.05 19.74 -5.02
N LEU A 291 14.08 21.03 -5.39
CA LEU A 291 13.92 21.49 -6.77
C LEU A 291 14.97 20.84 -7.67
N GLN A 292 16.24 20.84 -7.25
CA GLN A 292 17.30 20.17 -7.99
C GLN A 292 17.02 18.68 -8.18
N GLN A 293 16.57 17.97 -7.12
CA GLN A 293 16.27 16.54 -7.23
C GLN A 293 15.15 16.25 -8.25
N THR A 294 14.14 17.11 -8.36
CA THR A 294 13.06 16.93 -9.34
C THR A 294 13.50 17.01 -10.80
N GLN A 295 14.67 17.62 -11.06
CA GLN A 295 15.26 17.73 -12.40
C GLN A 295 16.16 16.55 -12.76
N THR A 296 16.39 15.62 -11.83
CA THR A 296 17.28 14.47 -12.03
C THR A 296 16.51 13.17 -12.26
N THR A 297 17.17 12.19 -12.88
CA THR A 297 16.66 10.81 -12.95
C THR A 297 16.87 10.11 -11.62
N LEU A 298 15.78 9.78 -10.94
CA LEU A 298 15.79 9.09 -9.65
C LEU A 298 15.48 7.59 -9.83
N ASP A 299 16.05 6.76 -8.98
CA ASP A 299 15.59 5.38 -8.82
C ASP A 299 14.20 5.33 -8.15
N GLY A 300 13.57 4.15 -8.15
CA GLY A 300 12.22 3.98 -7.61
C GLY A 300 12.08 4.41 -6.14
N PRO A 301 12.92 3.92 -5.21
CA PRO A 301 12.89 4.33 -3.81
C PRO A 301 13.07 5.83 -3.58
N HIS A 302 14.04 6.48 -4.24
CA HIS A 302 14.26 7.92 -4.12
C HIS A 302 13.05 8.71 -4.62
N ARG A 303 12.41 8.27 -5.73
CA ARG A 303 11.22 8.93 -6.24
C ARG A 303 10.04 8.85 -5.26
N ILE A 304 9.75 7.67 -4.70
CA ILE A 304 8.68 7.48 -3.71
C ILE A 304 8.89 8.39 -2.50
N LEU A 305 10.13 8.48 -2.04
CA LEU A 305 10.49 9.27 -0.89
C LEU A 305 10.40 10.79 -1.17
N LEU A 306 10.84 11.24 -2.35
CA LEU A 306 10.69 12.63 -2.76
C LEU A 306 9.20 13.00 -2.90
N LEU A 307 8.38 12.17 -3.54
CA LEU A 307 6.92 12.37 -3.62
C LEU A 307 6.29 12.46 -2.22
N SER A 308 6.74 11.62 -1.28
CA SER A 308 6.27 11.64 0.12
C SER A 308 6.65 12.93 0.86
N VAL A 309 7.87 13.44 0.63
CA VAL A 309 8.34 14.72 1.19
C VAL A 309 7.51 15.87 0.64
N LEU A 310 7.29 15.92 -0.68
CA LEU A 310 6.49 16.97 -1.31
C LEU A 310 5.03 16.93 -0.83
N LEU A 311 4.45 15.73 -0.70
CA LEU A 311 3.11 15.53 -0.14
C LEU A 311 3.02 16.10 1.29
N ASN A 312 3.92 15.69 2.17
CA ASN A 312 3.91 16.15 3.57
C ASN A 312 4.23 17.65 3.67
N GLY A 313 5.11 18.18 2.83
CA GLY A 313 5.50 19.58 2.84
C GLY A 313 4.35 20.54 2.54
N LEU A 314 3.39 20.10 1.71
CA LEU A 314 2.16 20.84 1.40
C LEU A 314 1.05 20.69 2.47
N GLU A 315 1.23 19.82 3.46
CA GLU A 315 0.28 19.62 4.56
C GLU A 315 0.82 20.12 5.91
N ALA A 316 2.14 20.20 6.07
CA ALA A 316 2.83 20.69 7.25
C ALA A 316 2.61 22.22 7.44
N PRO A 317 1.95 22.65 8.53
CA PRO A 317 1.57 24.06 8.72
C PRO A 317 2.70 25.09 8.59
N ALA A 318 3.91 24.76 9.05
CA ALA A 318 5.06 25.64 9.02
C ALA A 318 5.72 25.74 7.64
N SER A 319 5.62 24.69 6.80
CA SER A 319 6.25 24.65 5.47
C SER A 319 5.30 24.86 4.30
N LYS A 320 3.99 24.69 4.51
CA LYS A 320 2.98 24.66 3.45
C LYS A 320 3.05 25.83 2.48
N ALA A 321 3.21 27.05 3.00
CA ALA A 321 3.27 28.25 2.16
C ALA A 321 4.47 28.23 1.20
N GLN A 322 5.68 27.95 1.71
CA GLN A 322 6.90 27.92 0.88
C GLN A 322 6.90 26.75 -0.11
N PHE A 323 6.38 25.58 0.27
CA PHE A 323 6.21 24.47 -0.67
C PHE A 323 5.20 24.82 -1.79
N ALA A 324 4.13 25.55 -1.46
CA ALA A 324 3.10 25.94 -2.42
C ALA A 324 3.60 26.95 -3.47
N GLU A 325 4.60 27.80 -3.14
CA GLU A 325 5.23 28.72 -4.10
C GLU A 325 5.84 28.00 -5.31
N HIS A 326 6.22 26.73 -5.15
CA HIS A 326 6.85 25.92 -6.20
C HIS A 326 5.93 24.84 -6.77
N LEU A 327 4.62 24.92 -6.52
CA LEU A 327 3.64 23.89 -6.91
C LEU A 327 3.69 23.53 -8.41
N GLY A 328 3.91 24.49 -9.30
CA GLY A 328 4.04 24.23 -10.73
C GLY A 328 5.18 23.26 -11.07
N VAL A 329 6.34 23.42 -10.41
CA VAL A 329 7.51 22.53 -10.60
C VAL A 329 7.23 21.15 -10.01
N TRP A 330 6.61 21.10 -8.83
CA TRP A 330 6.23 19.84 -8.19
C TRP A 330 5.25 19.03 -9.05
N LEU A 331 4.25 19.69 -9.64
CA LEU A 331 3.29 19.03 -10.52
C LEU A 331 3.96 18.46 -11.77
N ALA A 332 4.89 19.19 -12.39
CA ALA A 332 5.64 18.66 -13.54
C ALA A 332 6.38 17.36 -13.18
N PHE A 333 7.04 17.33 -12.01
CA PHE A 333 7.70 16.13 -11.51
C PHE A 333 6.71 15.00 -11.19
N VAL A 334 5.60 15.30 -10.53
CA VAL A 334 4.56 14.33 -10.16
C VAL A 334 3.99 13.67 -11.41
N TRP A 335 3.62 14.44 -12.43
CA TRP A 335 3.10 13.92 -13.69
C TRP A 335 4.14 13.13 -14.48
N GLY A 336 5.41 13.51 -14.41
CA GLY A 336 6.52 12.74 -14.98
C GLY A 336 6.61 11.30 -14.45
N THR A 337 5.93 10.97 -13.34
CA THR A 337 5.86 9.61 -12.81
C THR A 337 5.19 8.64 -13.78
N TRP A 338 4.28 9.10 -14.64
CA TRP A 338 3.57 8.25 -15.61
C TRP A 338 4.19 8.28 -17.03
N GLN A 339 5.24 9.06 -17.28
CA GLN A 339 5.83 9.23 -18.63
C GLN A 339 7.02 8.30 -18.93
N GLY A 340 7.25 7.25 -18.13
CA GLY A 340 8.38 6.32 -18.27
C GLY A 340 7.98 4.87 -18.60
N PRO A 341 8.88 4.05 -19.18
CA PRO A 341 8.55 2.70 -19.65
C PRO A 341 8.31 1.63 -18.56
N ALA A 342 8.37 2.00 -17.27
CA ALA A 342 8.12 1.06 -16.16
C ALA A 342 7.84 1.80 -14.82
N THR A 343 6.74 2.54 -14.73
CA THR A 343 6.31 3.12 -13.45
C THR A 343 5.91 2.01 -12.49
N SER A 344 6.62 1.86 -11.36
CA SER A 344 6.19 0.92 -10.33
C SER A 344 4.87 1.38 -9.70
N HIS A 345 3.99 0.45 -9.38
CA HIS A 345 2.70 0.73 -8.73
C HIS A 345 2.81 1.69 -7.53
N SER A 346 3.78 1.47 -6.63
CA SER A 346 3.99 2.31 -5.44
C SER A 346 4.35 3.78 -5.75
N GLN A 347 5.01 4.05 -6.89
CA GLN A 347 5.31 5.42 -7.33
C GLN A 347 4.03 6.13 -7.79
N ALA A 348 3.23 5.46 -8.62
CA ALA A 348 1.98 5.99 -9.13
C ALA A 348 0.95 6.21 -8.01
N GLU A 349 0.88 5.32 -7.02
CA GLU A 349 0.02 5.49 -5.86
C GLU A 349 0.36 6.72 -5.03
N MET A 350 1.65 6.96 -4.75
CA MET A 350 2.10 8.13 -4.00
C MET A 350 1.87 9.42 -4.78
N ALA A 351 2.12 9.39 -6.09
CA ALA A 351 1.82 10.52 -6.98
C ALA A 351 0.32 10.83 -7.01
N ALA A 352 -0.55 9.81 -7.01
CA ALA A 352 -2.00 10.00 -6.94
C ALA A 352 -2.45 10.59 -5.59
N CYS A 353 -1.82 10.21 -4.46
CA CYS A 353 -2.05 10.87 -3.17
C CYS A 353 -1.71 12.37 -3.21
N PHE A 354 -0.60 12.72 -3.87
CA PHE A 354 -0.19 14.12 -4.05
C PHE A 354 -1.24 14.91 -4.84
N VAL A 355 -1.68 14.37 -5.98
CA VAL A 355 -2.71 14.98 -6.82
C VAL A 355 -4.01 15.17 -6.04
N LEU A 356 -4.46 14.14 -5.30
CA LEU A 356 -5.66 14.23 -4.47
C LEU A 356 -5.58 15.38 -3.45
N ASN A 357 -4.47 15.49 -2.72
CA ASN A 357 -4.28 16.55 -1.73
C ASN A 357 -4.27 17.94 -2.35
N VAL A 358 -3.51 18.12 -3.43
CA VAL A 358 -3.43 19.40 -4.13
C VAL A 358 -4.82 19.78 -4.63
N CYS A 359 -5.52 18.90 -5.34
CA CYS A 359 -6.86 19.19 -5.83
C CYS A 359 -7.84 19.57 -4.70
N ARG A 360 -7.75 18.92 -3.53
CA ARG A 360 -8.58 19.24 -2.35
C ARG A 360 -8.37 20.66 -1.84
N ASP A 361 -7.13 21.14 -1.72
CA ASP A 361 -6.81 22.39 -1.00
C ASP A 361 -6.01 23.42 -1.82
N ILE A 362 -6.11 23.38 -3.15
CA ILE A 362 -5.60 24.46 -4.00
C ILE A 362 -6.00 25.83 -3.45
N ARG A 363 -4.97 26.58 -3.07
CA ARG A 363 -5.00 28.03 -2.82
C ARG A 363 -3.75 28.62 -3.46
N PRO A 364 -3.79 28.99 -4.73
CA PRO A 364 -2.69 29.67 -5.36
C PRO A 364 -2.72 31.14 -4.99
N SER A 365 -1.56 31.69 -4.66
CA SER A 365 -1.28 33.11 -4.89
C SER A 365 -1.47 33.40 -6.37
N THR A 366 -2.21 34.46 -6.67
CA THR A 366 -3.00 34.73 -7.88
C THR A 366 -2.26 34.84 -9.23
N ALA A 367 -0.95 34.57 -9.31
CA ALA A 367 -0.17 34.81 -10.53
C ALA A 367 -0.17 33.60 -11.52
N ASP A 368 -0.15 32.36 -11.02
CA ASP A 368 0.09 31.16 -11.85
C ASP A 368 -1.07 30.15 -11.83
N TYR A 369 -2.25 30.58 -11.37
CA TYR A 369 -3.32 29.63 -11.13
C TYR A 369 -3.81 28.91 -12.38
N ASP A 370 -3.93 29.62 -13.50
CA ASP A 370 -4.39 29.04 -14.76
C ASP A 370 -3.47 27.90 -15.23
N MET A 371 -2.15 28.08 -15.06
CA MET A 371 -1.16 27.04 -15.39
C MET A 371 -1.28 25.83 -14.45
N ILE A 372 -1.46 26.07 -13.15
CA ILE A 372 -1.64 25.00 -12.15
C ILE A 372 -2.94 24.23 -12.43
N GLN A 373 -4.03 24.94 -12.69
CA GLN A 373 -5.32 24.36 -13.05
C GLN A 373 -5.21 23.52 -14.33
N PHE A 374 -4.51 24.03 -15.35
CA PHE A 374 -4.25 23.28 -16.57
C PHE A 374 -3.45 22.00 -16.33
N ALA A 375 -2.36 22.10 -15.56
CA ALA A 375 -1.54 20.95 -15.20
C ALA A 375 -2.34 19.89 -14.44
N LEU A 376 -3.28 20.29 -13.58
CA LEU A 376 -4.10 19.37 -12.80
C LEU A 376 -5.18 18.69 -13.63
N VAL A 377 -6.00 19.47 -14.34
CA VAL A 377 -7.10 18.92 -15.13
C VAL A 377 -6.57 18.12 -16.32
N GLY A 378 -5.60 18.67 -17.05
CA GLY A 378 -4.94 17.98 -18.17
C GLY A 378 -4.16 16.75 -17.71
N GLY A 379 -3.38 16.85 -16.62
CA GLY A 379 -2.66 15.72 -16.06
C GLY A 379 -3.58 14.59 -15.60
N CYS A 380 -4.69 14.92 -14.93
CA CYS A 380 -5.72 13.93 -14.59
C CYS A 380 -6.32 13.30 -15.85
N ALA A 381 -6.64 14.09 -16.89
CA ALA A 381 -7.21 13.59 -18.13
C ALA A 381 -6.30 12.55 -18.79
N GLU A 382 -5.02 12.87 -18.98
CA GLU A 382 -4.03 11.99 -19.63
C GLU A 382 -3.83 10.69 -18.85
N VAL A 383 -3.63 10.77 -17.53
CA VAL A 383 -3.41 9.57 -16.70
C VAL A 383 -4.66 8.69 -16.65
N LEU A 384 -5.85 9.30 -16.51
CA LEU A 384 -7.11 8.57 -16.53
C LEU A 384 -7.39 7.96 -17.91
N ASP A 385 -6.98 8.60 -19.01
CA ASP A 385 -7.16 8.08 -20.37
C ASP A 385 -6.36 6.80 -20.61
N VAL A 386 -5.13 6.76 -20.11
CA VAL A 386 -4.28 5.56 -20.12
C VAL A 386 -4.99 4.40 -19.39
N HIS A 387 -5.51 4.64 -18.18
CA HIS A 387 -6.25 3.61 -17.43
C HIS A 387 -7.61 3.27 -18.08
N ALA A 388 -8.28 4.25 -18.70
CA ALA A 388 -9.52 4.04 -19.45
C ALA A 388 -9.30 3.12 -20.65
N SER A 389 -8.10 3.14 -21.23
CA SER A 389 -7.73 2.34 -22.40
C SER A 389 -7.18 0.95 -22.06
N GLN A 390 -6.87 0.68 -20.79
CA GLN A 390 -6.43 -0.65 -20.29
C GLN A 390 -7.61 -1.62 -20.13
N GLY A 391 -7.37 -2.84 -19.63
CA GLY A 391 -8.42 -3.80 -19.30
C GLY A 391 -9.18 -3.44 -18.00
N ALA A 392 -9.32 -4.41 -17.10
CA ALA A 392 -9.83 -4.20 -15.75
C ALA A 392 -8.87 -3.33 -14.92
N LEU A 393 -9.39 -2.67 -13.87
CA LEU A 393 -8.65 -1.75 -13.00
C LEU A 393 -8.04 -2.45 -11.76
N GLU A 394 -7.92 -3.78 -11.75
CA GLU A 394 -7.61 -4.60 -10.56
C GLU A 394 -6.39 -4.08 -9.77
N THR A 395 -5.28 -3.78 -10.47
CA THR A 395 -4.04 -3.29 -9.83
C THR A 395 -3.90 -1.77 -9.87
N THR A 396 -4.89 -1.02 -10.35
CA THR A 396 -4.82 0.44 -10.51
C THR A 396 -6.02 1.19 -9.93
N ALA A 397 -6.98 0.46 -9.33
CA ALA A 397 -8.22 0.99 -8.78
C ALA A 397 -7.96 2.13 -7.79
N THR A 398 -7.02 1.95 -6.85
CA THR A 398 -6.65 2.97 -5.86
C THR A 398 -6.06 4.23 -6.51
N ILE A 399 -5.28 4.08 -7.59
CA ILE A 399 -4.69 5.20 -8.33
C ILE A 399 -5.81 5.99 -9.01
N VAL A 400 -6.69 5.29 -9.74
CA VAL A 400 -7.84 5.89 -10.42
C VAL A 400 -8.78 6.56 -9.43
N GLU A 401 -9.09 5.90 -8.31
CA GLU A 401 -9.91 6.42 -7.22
C GLU A 401 -9.41 7.78 -6.74
N ARG A 402 -8.12 7.87 -6.37
CA ARG A 402 -7.52 9.10 -5.84
C ARG A 402 -7.50 10.23 -6.86
N ILE A 403 -7.20 9.92 -8.13
CA ILE A 403 -7.19 10.92 -9.20
C ILE A 403 -8.62 11.42 -9.48
N VAL A 404 -9.60 10.52 -9.59
CA VAL A 404 -11.01 10.89 -9.80
C VAL A 404 -11.55 11.69 -8.62
N ALA A 405 -11.30 11.26 -7.38
CA ALA A 405 -11.74 11.98 -6.19
C ALA A 405 -11.10 13.37 -6.10
N GLY A 406 -9.79 13.47 -6.34
CA GLY A 406 -9.08 14.74 -6.37
C GLY A 406 -9.67 15.68 -7.39
N LEU A 407 -9.75 15.24 -8.66
CA LEU A 407 -10.38 15.99 -9.74
C LEU A 407 -11.79 16.47 -9.34
N GLY A 408 -12.63 15.59 -8.80
CA GLY A 408 -13.98 15.95 -8.35
C GLY A 408 -13.99 17.06 -7.31
N LEU A 409 -13.11 16.99 -6.29
CA LEU A 409 -12.98 18.03 -5.27
C LEU A 409 -12.54 19.38 -5.86
N LEU A 410 -11.69 19.38 -6.88
CA LEU A 410 -11.32 20.60 -7.62
C LEU A 410 -12.52 21.16 -8.40
N LEU A 411 -13.22 20.30 -9.16
CA LEU A 411 -14.38 20.70 -9.97
C LEU A 411 -15.57 21.18 -9.14
N GLN A 412 -15.74 20.71 -7.90
CA GLN A 412 -16.80 21.19 -7.01
C GLN A 412 -16.65 22.68 -6.71
N LYS A 413 -15.43 23.13 -6.48
CA LYS A 413 -15.14 24.50 -6.00
C LYS A 413 -14.69 25.47 -7.09
N ASP A 414 -14.28 24.98 -8.27
CA ASP A 414 -13.68 25.83 -9.30
C ASP A 414 -14.41 25.76 -10.66
N VAL A 415 -14.92 26.90 -11.12
CA VAL A 415 -15.64 27.02 -12.40
C VAL A 415 -14.68 26.90 -13.59
N GLY A 416 -13.48 27.47 -13.52
CA GLY A 416 -12.48 27.41 -14.60
C GLY A 416 -12.04 25.97 -14.85
N ALA A 417 -11.86 25.19 -13.78
CA ALA A 417 -11.50 23.78 -13.89
C ALA A 417 -12.61 22.96 -14.57
N ARG A 418 -13.89 23.29 -14.34
CA ARG A 418 -15.02 22.66 -15.03
C ARG A 418 -15.03 22.98 -16.53
N SER A 419 -14.87 24.25 -16.88
CA SER A 419 -14.77 24.66 -18.29
C SER A 419 -13.63 23.94 -19.00
N LEU A 420 -12.46 23.91 -18.37
CA LEU A 420 -11.30 23.21 -18.92
C LEU A 420 -11.52 21.69 -19.02
N ALA A 421 -12.15 21.06 -18.03
CA ALA A 421 -12.47 19.63 -18.07
C ALA A 421 -13.36 19.28 -19.26
N ALA A 422 -14.31 20.16 -19.62
CA ALA A 422 -15.12 20.00 -20.82
C ALA A 422 -14.27 20.15 -22.10
N GLU A 423 -13.40 21.16 -22.16
CA GLU A 423 -12.53 21.43 -23.32
C GLU A 423 -11.54 20.31 -23.62
N VAL A 424 -10.93 19.72 -22.60
CA VAL A 424 -9.97 18.59 -22.77
C VAL A 424 -10.67 17.24 -22.99
N GLY A 425 -12.01 17.22 -23.08
CA GLY A 425 -12.77 16.02 -23.39
C GLY A 425 -12.89 15.00 -22.25
N LEU A 426 -12.72 15.43 -20.99
CA LEU A 426 -12.67 14.56 -19.82
C LEU A 426 -13.94 13.72 -19.63
N VAL A 427 -15.10 14.23 -20.08
CA VAL A 427 -16.37 13.46 -20.11
C VAL A 427 -16.21 12.14 -20.86
N HIS A 428 -15.50 12.13 -21.99
CA HIS A 428 -15.28 10.92 -22.77
C HIS A 428 -14.41 9.91 -22.02
N VAL A 429 -13.35 10.40 -21.37
CA VAL A 429 -12.44 9.58 -20.54
C VAL A 429 -13.20 8.92 -19.39
N LEU A 430 -13.93 9.71 -18.60
CA LEU A 430 -14.68 9.24 -17.44
C LEU A 430 -15.83 8.30 -17.85
N THR A 431 -16.47 8.54 -18.99
CA THR A 431 -17.52 7.65 -19.52
C THR A 431 -16.96 6.27 -19.87
N ARG A 432 -15.74 6.19 -20.42
CA ARG A 432 -15.05 4.90 -20.67
C ARG A 432 -14.61 4.20 -19.38
N LEU A 433 -14.25 4.95 -18.34
CA LEU A 433 -13.90 4.40 -17.03
C LEU A 433 -15.11 3.86 -16.26
N ARG A 434 -16.26 4.51 -16.39
CA ARG A 434 -17.48 4.21 -15.61
C ARG A 434 -17.92 2.74 -15.59
N PRO A 435 -18.00 2.01 -16.71
CA PRO A 435 -18.37 0.59 -16.66
C PRO A 435 -17.37 -0.25 -15.84
N LYS A 436 -16.09 0.16 -15.80
CA LYS A 436 -15.01 -0.55 -15.09
C LYS A 436 -15.03 -0.36 -13.58
N THR A 437 -15.73 0.66 -13.08
CA THR A 437 -15.79 0.96 -11.64
C THR A 437 -17.05 0.43 -10.98
N THR A 438 -17.96 -0.24 -11.70
CA THR A 438 -19.29 -0.67 -11.22
C THR A 438 -19.26 -1.53 -9.96
N ALA A 439 -18.24 -2.36 -9.79
CA ALA A 439 -18.04 -3.19 -8.60
C ALA A 439 -17.15 -2.54 -7.52
N LEU A 440 -16.64 -1.32 -7.75
CA LEU A 440 -15.72 -0.62 -6.86
C LEU A 440 -16.49 0.36 -5.97
N ASP A 441 -16.03 0.52 -4.73
CA ASP A 441 -16.70 1.35 -3.72
C ASP A 441 -16.76 2.85 -4.06
N PHE A 442 -15.90 3.32 -4.96
CA PHE A 442 -15.86 4.69 -5.47
C PHE A 442 -16.67 4.91 -6.76
N HIS A 443 -17.46 3.94 -7.24
CA HIS A 443 -18.27 4.10 -8.45
C HIS A 443 -19.11 5.39 -8.44
N SER A 444 -19.70 5.72 -7.28
CA SER A 444 -20.56 6.89 -7.16
C SER A 444 -19.80 8.20 -7.26
N VAL A 445 -18.54 8.24 -6.78
CA VAL A 445 -17.64 9.39 -6.93
C VAL A 445 -17.49 9.74 -8.41
N LEU A 446 -17.26 8.75 -9.27
CA LEU A 446 -17.14 8.98 -10.70
C LEU A 446 -18.43 9.56 -11.30
N GLY A 447 -19.59 9.13 -10.81
CA GLY A 447 -20.89 9.70 -11.18
C GLY A 447 -21.04 11.16 -10.74
N GLU A 448 -20.60 11.50 -9.53
CA GLU A 448 -20.56 12.89 -9.05
C GLU A 448 -19.63 13.75 -9.90
N VAL A 449 -18.44 13.26 -10.25
CA VAL A 449 -17.48 13.99 -11.10
C VAL A 449 -18.05 14.24 -12.49
N LEU A 450 -18.68 13.23 -13.10
CA LEU A 450 -19.35 13.36 -14.40
C LEU A 450 -20.50 14.38 -14.37
N ALA A 451 -21.17 14.57 -13.22
CA ALA A 451 -22.25 15.55 -13.10
C ALA A 451 -21.74 16.99 -12.93
N LEU A 452 -20.45 17.19 -12.67
CA LEU A 452 -19.82 18.51 -12.50
C LEU A 452 -19.26 19.08 -13.82
N ILE A 453 -19.11 18.26 -14.86
CA ILE A 453 -18.59 18.64 -16.18
C ILE A 453 -19.76 18.67 -17.15
#